data_AF-A0A2T7EW58-F1
#
_entry.id   AF-A0A2T7EW58-F1
#
_cell.length_a   1.000
_cell.length_b   1.000
_cell.length_c   1.000
_cell.angle_alpha   90.00
_cell.angle_beta   90.00
_cell.angle_gamma   90.00
#
_symmetry.space_group_name_H-M   'P 1'
#
loop_
_entity.id
_entity.type
_entity.pdbx_description
1 polymer ?
#
loop_
_entity_poly.entity_id
_entity_poly.type
_entity_poly.pdbx_seq_one_letter_code
_entity_poly.pdbx_strand_id
1 'polypeptide(L)'
;MQKLIELSLKQQEKLQHMLANVPSGMHEGVFATHLEQSSSRMLPDCFNYSSSVREHNECELKIKEEPVAAPKKGRAPAPRWYISTEELDSLSSYMRGRLTLEKVNIAINEVASYADANAHLVTCPKKKLSDDMWDKALELRDIAATEAVKGKPFFLEVDIKGPGLKLDNTGKAILTVLRHLGRIHETRIGHHRVFILSKQA
;
A
#
# COMPACT_ATOMS: atom_id res chain seq x y z
N MET A 1 -39.14 -4.86 -27.29
CA MET A 1 -38.05 -5.84 -27.54
C MET A 1 -36.90 -5.27 -28.38
N GLN A 2 -37.11 -4.78 -29.61
CA GLN A 2 -36.03 -4.37 -30.55
C GLN A 2 -34.81 -3.65 -29.91
N LYS A 3 -35.00 -2.57 -29.13
CA LYS A 3 -33.89 -1.84 -28.47
C LYS A 3 -32.99 -2.70 -27.56
N LEU A 4 -33.51 -3.77 -26.95
CA LEU A 4 -32.72 -4.69 -26.13
C LEU A 4 -31.84 -5.59 -27.01
N ILE A 5 -32.35 -6.01 -28.17
CA ILE A 5 -31.61 -6.81 -29.16
C ILE A 5 -30.49 -5.96 -29.77
N GLU A 6 -30.78 -4.70 -30.11
CA GLU A 6 -29.82 -3.71 -30.62
C GLU A 6 -28.68 -3.44 -29.62
N LEU A 7 -29.00 -3.23 -28.34
CA LEU A 7 -27.99 -3.04 -27.28
C LEU A 7 -27.15 -4.31 -27.04
N SER A 8 -27.76 -5.49 -27.10
CA SER A 8 -27.06 -6.78 -26.98
C SER A 8 -26.09 -7.00 -28.14
N LEU A 9 -26.53 -6.79 -29.38
CA LEU A 9 -25.69 -6.90 -30.58
C LEU A 9 -24.47 -5.97 -30.49
N LYS A 10 -24.69 -4.71 -30.11
CA LYS A 10 -23.63 -3.71 -29.94
C LYS A 10 -22.63 -4.07 -28.82
N GLN A 11 -23.06 -4.78 -27.77
CA GLN A 11 -22.15 -5.34 -26.77
C GLN A 11 -21.33 -6.51 -27.34
N GLN A 12 -21.97 -7.41 -28.09
CA GLN A 12 -21.32 -8.56 -28.71
C GLN A 12 -20.28 -8.14 -29.76
N GLU A 13 -20.58 -7.16 -30.61
CA GLU A 13 -19.63 -6.54 -31.55
C GLU A 13 -18.40 -5.95 -30.82
N LYS A 14 -18.61 -5.24 -29.71
CA LYS A 14 -17.52 -4.69 -28.90
C LYS A 14 -16.65 -5.79 -28.30
N LEU A 15 -17.23 -6.89 -27.83
CA LEU A 15 -16.48 -8.05 -27.32
C LEU A 15 -15.63 -8.70 -28.42
N GLN A 16 -16.20 -8.91 -29.61
CA GLN A 16 -15.47 -9.42 -30.78
C GLN A 16 -14.31 -8.50 -31.18
N HIS A 17 -14.53 -7.18 -31.24
CA HIS A 17 -13.47 -6.20 -31.51
C HIS A 17 -12.35 -6.24 -30.47
N MET A 18 -12.66 -6.40 -29.18
CA MET A 18 -11.63 -6.52 -28.15
C MET A 18 -10.83 -7.82 -28.28
N LEU A 19 -11.49 -8.96 -28.54
CA LEU A 19 -10.82 -10.24 -28.79
C LEU A 19 -9.87 -10.20 -30.00
N ALA A 20 -10.30 -9.59 -31.10
CA ALA A 20 -9.49 -9.44 -32.32
C ALA A 20 -8.26 -8.53 -32.15
N ASN A 21 -8.18 -7.74 -31.08
CA ASN A 21 -7.10 -6.77 -30.82
C ASN A 21 -6.36 -7.04 -29.49
N VAL A 22 -6.44 -8.26 -28.93
CA VAL A 22 -5.65 -8.64 -27.74
C VAL A 22 -4.16 -8.72 -28.12
N PRO A 23 -3.25 -8.02 -27.41
CA PRO A 23 -1.81 -8.14 -27.66
C PRO A 23 -1.32 -9.57 -27.38
N SER A 24 -0.38 -10.06 -28.20
CA SER A 24 0.10 -11.45 -28.19
C SER A 24 0.76 -11.93 -26.88
N GLY A 25 1.01 -11.02 -25.92
CA GLY A 25 1.51 -11.33 -24.57
C GLY A 25 0.42 -11.58 -23.52
N MET A 26 -0.85 -11.69 -23.90
CA MET A 26 -1.98 -11.92 -22.96
C MET A 26 -2.80 -13.18 -23.29
N HIS A 27 -2.21 -14.16 -23.97
CA HIS A 27 -2.95 -15.33 -24.49
C HIS A 27 -2.84 -16.60 -23.63
N GLU A 28 -2.85 -16.42 -22.30
CA GLU A 28 -2.99 -17.48 -21.28
C GLU A 28 -4.22 -17.16 -20.39
N GLY A 29 -5.06 -18.12 -19.99
CA GLY A 29 -5.00 -19.55 -20.28
C GLY A 29 -6.05 -20.35 -19.50
N VAL A 30 -7.34 -19.98 -19.58
CA VAL A 30 -8.41 -20.59 -18.77
C VAL A 30 -9.63 -21.00 -19.60
N PHE A 31 -9.66 -22.26 -20.02
CA PHE A 31 -10.91 -23.01 -20.23
C PHE A 31 -10.78 -24.37 -19.56
N ALA A 32 -11.31 -24.48 -18.34
CA ALA A 32 -11.38 -25.75 -17.63
C ALA A 32 -12.43 -26.64 -18.29
N THR A 33 -12.00 -27.67 -19.00
CA THR A 33 -12.89 -28.64 -19.64
C THR A 33 -13.51 -29.57 -18.61
N HIS A 34 -14.83 -29.45 -18.41
CA HIS A 34 -15.63 -30.36 -17.60
C HIS A 34 -15.65 -31.77 -18.21
N LEU A 35 -15.15 -32.78 -17.48
CA LEU A 35 -15.63 -34.16 -17.61
C LEU A 35 -15.51 -34.94 -16.29
N GLU A 36 -16.68 -35.33 -15.79
CA GLU A 36 -16.94 -36.29 -14.71
C GLU A 36 -16.28 -37.67 -14.94
N GLN A 37 -15.63 -38.26 -13.91
CA GLN A 37 -16.16 -39.40 -13.12
C GLN A 37 -15.12 -40.15 -12.24
N SER A 38 -15.64 -40.81 -11.19
CA SER A 38 -15.10 -41.99 -10.47
C SER A 38 -14.05 -41.84 -9.34
N SER A 39 -14.59 -41.89 -8.11
CA SER A 39 -14.21 -42.86 -7.05
C SER A 39 -13.09 -42.53 -6.02
N SER A 40 -13.56 -42.05 -4.85
CA SER A 40 -13.28 -42.62 -3.50
C SER A 40 -11.85 -42.58 -2.91
N ARG A 41 -11.69 -41.83 -1.80
CA ARG A 41 -11.66 -42.42 -0.43
C ARG A 41 -11.62 -41.40 0.72
N MET A 42 -12.53 -41.60 1.69
CA MET A 42 -12.47 -41.27 3.13
C MET A 42 -12.26 -39.80 3.61
N LEU A 43 -13.32 -39.23 4.20
CA LEU A 43 -13.26 -38.31 5.35
C LEU A 43 -13.24 -39.16 6.66
N PRO A 44 -12.88 -38.63 7.85
CA PRO A 44 -13.67 -37.64 8.62
C PRO A 44 -12.75 -36.51 9.20
N ASP A 45 -13.11 -35.56 10.07
CA ASP A 45 -14.35 -35.15 10.78
C ASP A 45 -14.20 -33.64 11.14
N CYS A 46 -15.12 -32.85 11.71
CA CYS A 46 -16.49 -33.05 12.23
C CYS A 46 -17.29 -31.72 12.12
N PHE A 47 -18.46 -31.66 12.76
CA PHE A 47 -19.46 -30.56 12.81
C PHE A 47 -19.34 -29.74 14.14
N ASN A 48 -19.86 -28.53 14.30
CA ASN A 48 -21.29 -28.21 14.28
C ASN A 48 -21.65 -26.73 14.04
N TYR A 49 -22.73 -26.54 13.27
CA TYR A 49 -23.51 -25.31 13.19
C TYR A 49 -24.86 -25.55 13.87
N SER A 50 -25.27 -24.63 14.75
CA SER A 50 -26.61 -24.66 15.38
C SER A 50 -27.24 -23.28 15.30
N SER A 51 -28.47 -23.23 14.82
CA SER A 51 -29.23 -21.98 14.66
C SER A 51 -29.94 -21.60 15.96
N SER A 52 -29.84 -20.34 16.35
CA SER A 52 -30.82 -19.73 17.26
C SER A 52 -30.99 -18.25 16.93
N VAL A 53 -32.24 -17.82 16.78
CA VAL A 53 -32.62 -16.44 16.40
C VAL A 53 -32.90 -15.62 17.65
N ARG A 54 -32.38 -14.39 17.71
CA ARG A 54 -32.93 -13.29 18.54
C ARG A 54 -32.80 -11.96 17.77
N GLU A 55 -33.77 -11.08 18.00
CA GLU A 55 -34.06 -9.90 17.20
C GLU A 55 -33.58 -8.58 17.85
N HIS A 56 -33.77 -7.47 17.13
CA HIS A 56 -33.54 -6.06 17.52
C HIS A 56 -32.07 -5.66 17.76
N ASN A 57 -31.55 -4.55 17.20
CA ASN A 57 -32.23 -3.32 16.76
C ASN A 57 -31.77 -2.79 15.38
N GLU A 58 -32.55 -1.86 14.85
CA GLU A 58 -32.31 -1.15 13.59
C GLU A 58 -31.27 -0.02 13.76
N CYS A 59 -30.49 0.24 12.70
CA CYS A 59 -29.67 1.46 12.57
C CYS A 59 -29.59 1.91 11.11
N GLU A 60 -30.62 2.64 10.68
CA GLU A 60 -30.74 3.21 9.34
C GLU A 60 -29.76 4.38 9.12
N LEU A 61 -28.53 4.10 8.70
CA LEU A 61 -27.54 5.13 8.33
C LEU A 61 -27.33 5.21 6.81
N LYS A 62 -28.25 5.97 6.19
CA LYS A 62 -28.22 6.55 4.85
C LYS A 62 -26.81 6.65 4.25
N ILE A 63 -26.52 5.80 3.25
CA ILE A 63 -25.34 5.95 2.39
C ILE A 63 -25.54 7.23 1.56
N LYS A 64 -24.92 8.33 1.99
CA LYS A 64 -24.94 9.58 1.22
C LYS A 64 -23.96 9.50 0.06
N GLU A 65 -24.49 9.19 -1.12
CA GLU A 65 -23.75 9.24 -2.38
C GLU A 65 -23.38 10.69 -2.74
N GLU A 66 -22.08 11.03 -2.65
CA GLU A 66 -21.49 12.27 -3.19
C GLU A 66 -19.95 12.12 -3.31
N PRO A 67 -19.27 12.85 -4.20
CA PRO A 67 -19.03 12.30 -5.53
C PRO A 67 -17.55 12.00 -5.81
N VAL A 68 -17.29 11.28 -6.89
CA VAL A 68 -15.94 10.92 -7.36
C VAL A 68 -15.16 12.17 -7.79
N ALA A 69 -14.43 12.77 -6.84
CA ALA A 69 -13.56 13.91 -7.10
C ALA A 69 -12.31 13.48 -7.88
N ALA A 70 -12.20 13.94 -9.14
CA ALA A 70 -11.15 13.57 -10.09
C ALA A 70 -9.70 13.71 -9.55
N PRO A 71 -8.75 12.86 -10.00
CA PRO A 71 -7.41 12.78 -9.45
C PRO A 71 -6.57 14.04 -9.70
N LYS A 72 -6.50 14.92 -8.70
CA LYS A 72 -5.72 16.17 -8.73
C LYS A 72 -4.21 15.90 -8.66
N LYS A 73 -3.59 15.56 -9.82
CA LYS A 73 -2.14 15.32 -9.99
C LYS A 73 -1.52 14.63 -8.77
N GLY A 74 -2.06 13.46 -8.42
CA GLY A 74 -1.63 12.70 -7.26
C GLY A 74 -0.13 12.46 -7.31
N ARG A 75 0.59 12.97 -6.30
CA ARG A 75 1.99 12.62 -6.06
C ARG A 75 2.08 11.09 -6.02
N ALA A 76 2.94 10.50 -6.84
CA ALA A 76 3.04 9.04 -6.93
C ALA A 76 3.28 8.45 -5.52
N PRO A 77 2.62 7.32 -5.16
CA PRO A 77 2.77 6.70 -3.85
C PRO A 77 4.23 6.45 -3.49
N ALA A 78 4.52 6.50 -2.19
CA ALA A 78 5.85 6.26 -1.64
C ALA A 78 6.40 4.91 -2.14
N PRO A 79 7.55 4.92 -2.83
CA PRO A 79 8.06 3.75 -3.50
C PRO A 79 8.57 2.71 -2.48
N ARG A 80 8.04 1.49 -2.60
CA ARG A 80 8.35 0.34 -1.74
C ARG A 80 9.50 -0.45 -2.36
N TRP A 81 10.73 0.06 -2.24
CA TRP A 81 11.94 -0.62 -2.71
C TRP A 81 12.33 -1.77 -1.79
N TYR A 82 11.58 -2.87 -1.88
CA TYR A 82 11.91 -4.12 -1.20
C TYR A 82 13.37 -4.54 -1.45
N ILE A 83 13.89 -5.26 -0.48
CA ILE A 83 15.24 -5.81 -0.48
C ILE A 83 15.14 -7.32 -0.79
N SER A 84 16.08 -7.83 -1.59
CA SER A 84 16.19 -9.26 -1.88
C SER A 84 17.04 -10.01 -0.86
N THR A 85 17.01 -11.35 -0.88
CA THR A 85 17.91 -12.20 -0.09
C THR A 85 19.38 -11.86 -0.34
N GLU A 86 19.73 -11.65 -1.60
CA GLU A 86 21.09 -11.42 -2.07
C GLU A 86 21.58 -10.02 -1.66
N GLU A 87 20.72 -9.01 -1.76
CA GLU A 87 21.04 -7.67 -1.23
C GLU A 87 21.27 -7.69 0.28
N LEU A 88 20.43 -8.39 1.05
CA LEU A 88 20.58 -8.48 2.51
C LEU A 88 21.83 -9.26 2.93
N ASP A 89 22.17 -10.32 2.20
CA ASP A 89 23.32 -11.18 2.50
C ASP A 89 24.65 -10.67 1.91
N SER A 90 24.61 -9.72 0.97
CA SER A 90 25.78 -8.93 0.56
C SER A 90 26.32 -8.01 1.67
N LEU A 91 25.49 -7.70 2.67
CA LEU A 91 25.89 -6.86 3.80
C LEU A 91 26.79 -7.61 4.77
N SER A 92 27.70 -6.88 5.42
CA SER A 92 28.49 -7.44 6.52
C SER A 92 27.59 -8.07 7.60
N SER A 93 28.02 -9.20 8.16
CA SER A 93 27.31 -9.90 9.24
C SER A 93 27.05 -9.00 10.46
N TYR A 94 27.93 -8.03 10.72
CA TYR A 94 27.77 -6.97 11.71
C TYR A 94 26.54 -6.08 11.45
N MET A 95 26.32 -5.66 10.19
CA MET A 95 25.17 -4.82 9.82
C MET A 95 23.86 -5.61 9.76
N ARG A 96 23.87 -6.84 9.24
CA ARG A 96 22.68 -7.71 9.21
C ARG A 96 22.28 -8.15 10.63
N GLY A 97 23.26 -8.43 11.50
CA GLY A 97 23.03 -8.80 12.90
C GLY A 97 22.09 -10.00 13.03
N ARG A 98 20.89 -9.77 13.57
CA ARG A 98 19.80 -10.76 13.70
C ARG A 98 18.53 -10.36 12.90
N LEU A 99 18.68 -9.53 11.87
CA LEU A 99 17.58 -9.13 11.01
C LEU A 99 17.23 -10.25 10.01
N THR A 100 15.94 -10.50 9.83
CA THR A 100 15.41 -11.35 8.76
C THR A 100 14.89 -10.47 7.62
N LEU A 101 14.90 -11.00 6.40
CA LEU A 101 14.41 -10.30 5.20
C LEU A 101 12.97 -9.79 5.37
N GLU A 102 12.12 -10.63 5.96
CA GLU A 102 10.74 -10.32 6.33
C GLU A 102 10.65 -9.03 7.18
N LYS A 103 11.42 -8.90 8.26
CA LYS A 103 11.38 -7.71 9.13
C LYS A 103 11.79 -6.44 8.39
N VAL A 104 12.79 -6.53 7.51
CA VAL A 104 13.24 -5.39 6.69
C VAL A 104 12.15 -4.99 5.68
N ASN A 105 11.53 -5.95 5.00
CA ASN A 105 10.48 -5.68 4.01
C ASN A 105 9.13 -5.24 4.65
N ILE A 106 8.80 -5.69 5.87
CA ILE A 106 7.70 -5.12 6.67
C ILE A 106 8.00 -3.66 7.02
N ALA A 107 9.21 -3.35 7.50
CA ALA A 107 9.59 -1.99 7.84
C ALA A 107 9.58 -1.04 6.61
N ILE A 108 9.92 -1.53 5.41
CA ILE A 108 9.79 -0.77 4.15
C ILE A 108 8.33 -0.40 3.87
N ASN A 109 7.38 -1.29 4.17
CA ASN A 109 5.95 -1.00 4.03
C ASN A 109 5.48 0.08 5.02
N GLU A 110 5.96 0.06 6.27
CA GLU A 110 5.65 1.11 7.25
C GLU A 110 6.29 2.45 6.87
N VAL A 111 7.57 2.46 6.48
CA VAL A 111 8.30 3.65 5.97
C VAL A 111 7.55 4.31 4.80
N ALA A 112 7.13 3.51 3.82
CA ALA A 112 6.35 4.02 2.70
C ALA A 112 4.99 4.57 3.16
N SER A 113 4.32 3.89 4.09
CA SER A 113 3.01 4.32 4.61
C SER A 113 3.09 5.63 5.41
N TYR A 114 4.17 5.87 6.16
CA TYR A 114 4.41 7.16 6.82
C TYR A 114 4.68 8.28 5.81
N ALA A 115 5.47 8.01 4.77
CA ALA A 115 5.74 8.97 3.71
C ALA A 115 4.49 9.28 2.86
N ASP A 116 3.63 8.28 2.60
CA ASP A 116 2.30 8.44 1.99
C ASP A 116 1.39 9.33 2.87
N ALA A 117 1.29 9.03 4.16
CA ALA A 117 0.47 9.80 5.11
C ALA A 117 0.91 11.26 5.25
N ASN A 118 2.22 11.51 5.37
CA ASN A 118 2.74 12.88 5.45
C ASN A 118 2.64 13.62 4.11
N ALA A 119 2.84 12.95 2.98
CA ALA A 119 2.60 13.56 1.67
C ALA A 119 1.12 13.95 1.47
N HIS A 120 0.19 13.15 1.99
CA HIS A 120 -1.23 13.48 2.02
C HIS A 120 -1.49 14.72 2.90
N LEU A 121 -1.01 14.74 4.15
CA LEU A 121 -1.15 15.90 5.06
C LEU A 121 -0.62 17.21 4.45
N VAL A 122 0.57 17.19 3.85
CA VAL A 122 1.18 18.34 3.14
C VAL A 122 0.31 18.88 2.00
N THR A 123 -0.52 18.02 1.39
CA THR A 123 -1.39 18.34 0.24
C THR A 123 -2.83 18.67 0.69
N CYS A 124 -3.21 18.34 1.93
CA CYS A 124 -4.59 18.49 2.42
C CYS A 124 -4.97 19.95 2.72
N PRO A 125 -6.15 20.42 2.28
CA PRO A 125 -6.69 21.71 2.71
C PRO A 125 -7.28 21.59 4.13
N LYS A 126 -7.17 22.65 4.96
CA LYS A 126 -7.64 22.67 6.37
C LYS A 126 -9.06 22.11 6.55
N LYS A 127 -9.97 22.37 5.60
CA LYS A 127 -11.37 21.88 5.59
C LYS A 127 -11.55 20.35 5.67
N LYS A 128 -10.48 19.55 5.63
CA LYS A 128 -10.51 18.07 5.72
C LYS A 128 -9.74 17.49 6.90
N LEU A 129 -9.23 18.33 7.81
CA LEU A 129 -8.37 17.91 8.93
C LEU A 129 -8.97 18.42 10.26
N SER A 130 -8.74 17.67 11.35
CA SER A 130 -8.89 18.21 12.71
C SER A 130 -7.79 19.23 12.99
N ASP A 131 -7.93 20.05 14.05
CA ASP A 131 -6.91 21.07 14.36
C ASP A 131 -5.54 20.46 14.69
N ASP A 132 -5.49 19.36 15.46
CA ASP A 132 -4.25 18.57 15.72
C ASP A 132 -3.58 18.09 14.41
N MET A 133 -4.35 17.54 13.49
CA MET A 133 -3.84 17.12 12.17
C MET A 133 -3.48 18.30 11.28
N TRP A 134 -4.08 19.47 11.47
CA TRP A 134 -3.79 20.70 10.73
C TRP A 134 -2.49 21.33 11.19
N ASP A 135 -2.25 21.41 12.50
CA ASP A 135 -1.03 21.98 13.05
C ASP A 135 0.18 21.10 12.67
N LYS A 136 0.05 19.77 12.77
CA LYS A 136 1.03 18.83 12.20
C LYS A 136 1.21 19.03 10.68
N ALA A 137 0.13 19.26 9.93
CA ALA A 137 0.23 19.51 8.50
C ALA A 137 0.93 20.84 8.16
N LEU A 138 0.89 21.83 9.07
CA LEU A 138 1.64 23.09 8.93
C LEU A 138 3.15 22.85 9.16
N GLU A 139 3.53 22.18 10.24
CA GLU A 139 4.93 21.79 10.49
C GLU A 139 5.52 20.97 9.33
N LEU A 140 4.77 19.98 8.85
CA LEU A 140 5.18 19.16 7.70
C LEU A 140 5.33 19.98 6.41
N ARG A 141 4.58 21.09 6.25
CA ARG A 141 4.69 21.97 5.08
C ARG A 141 5.91 22.88 5.15
N ASP A 142 6.25 23.40 6.33
CA ASP A 142 7.46 24.19 6.53
C ASP A 142 8.72 23.33 6.37
N ILE A 143 8.68 22.08 6.85
CA ILE A 143 9.69 21.06 6.54
C ILE A 143 9.74 20.83 5.02
N ALA A 144 8.60 20.54 4.37
CA ALA A 144 8.52 20.26 2.93
C ALA A 144 8.99 21.41 2.01
N ALA A 145 8.98 22.66 2.50
CA ALA A 145 9.51 23.82 1.80
C ALA A 145 11.05 23.85 1.75
N THR A 146 11.73 23.11 2.64
CA THR A 146 13.19 23.02 2.67
C THR A 146 13.73 22.24 1.46
N GLU A 147 14.65 22.85 0.70
CA GLU A 147 15.17 22.29 -0.57
C GLU A 147 15.68 20.83 -0.47
N ALA A 148 16.19 20.41 0.70
CA ALA A 148 16.66 19.05 0.94
C ALA A 148 15.57 17.96 0.79
N VAL A 149 14.33 18.27 1.19
CA VAL A 149 13.18 17.33 1.16
C VAL A 149 12.19 17.64 0.06
N LYS A 150 12.26 18.86 -0.51
CA LYS A 150 11.36 19.38 -1.54
C LYS A 150 11.18 18.39 -2.69
N GLY A 151 9.92 18.02 -2.96
CA GLY A 151 9.56 17.03 -3.98
C GLY A 151 9.79 15.55 -3.60
N LYS A 152 10.63 15.21 -2.61
CA LYS A 152 10.93 13.82 -2.19
C LYS A 152 9.96 13.32 -1.10
N PRO A 153 9.55 12.03 -1.09
CA PRO A 153 8.75 11.48 0.01
C PRO A 153 9.58 11.45 1.29
N PHE A 154 8.99 11.81 2.44
CA PHE A 154 9.70 11.84 3.72
C PHE A 154 8.80 11.54 4.91
N PHE A 155 9.42 11.09 6.01
CA PHE A 155 8.78 10.87 7.31
C PHE A 155 9.67 11.38 8.45
N LEU A 156 9.09 11.65 9.62
CA LEU A 156 9.81 12.15 10.78
C LEU A 156 10.13 11.02 11.76
N GLU A 157 11.15 11.20 12.60
CA GLU A 157 11.44 10.28 13.72
C GLU A 157 10.23 10.11 14.66
N VAL A 158 9.39 11.14 14.81
CA VAL A 158 8.15 11.11 15.62
C VAL A 158 6.99 10.32 14.99
N ASP A 159 7.07 9.95 13.70
CA ASP A 159 6.05 9.14 13.03
C ASP A 159 6.24 7.64 13.26
N ILE A 160 7.43 7.22 13.71
CA ILE A 160 7.85 5.83 13.85
C ILE A 160 7.19 5.20 15.09
N LYS A 161 5.99 4.62 14.89
CA LYS A 161 5.14 4.06 15.96
C LYS A 161 4.63 2.64 15.66
N GLY A 162 5.04 2.03 14.55
CA GLY A 162 4.47 0.80 14.01
C GLY A 162 4.96 -0.48 14.70
N PRO A 163 4.30 -1.63 14.50
CA PRO A 163 4.79 -2.91 14.97
C PRO A 163 6.09 -3.37 14.29
N GLY A 164 6.30 -3.06 13.00
CA GLY A 164 7.45 -3.48 12.20
C GLY A 164 8.68 -2.58 12.32
N LEU A 165 8.50 -1.28 12.52
CA LEU A 165 9.57 -0.30 12.70
C LEU A 165 9.36 0.53 13.98
N LYS A 166 10.32 0.40 14.90
CA LYS A 166 10.39 1.11 16.19
C LYS A 166 11.79 1.69 16.39
N LEU A 167 11.95 2.64 17.32
CA LEU A 167 13.27 3.21 17.66
C LEU A 167 14.05 2.35 18.68
N ASP A 168 13.80 1.05 18.69
CA ASP A 168 14.53 0.05 19.46
C ASP A 168 15.86 -0.32 18.77
N ASN A 169 16.61 -1.27 19.33
CA ASN A 169 17.86 -1.75 18.72
C ASN A 169 17.63 -2.44 17.36
N THR A 170 16.50 -3.13 17.18
CA THR A 170 16.12 -3.79 15.94
C THR A 170 15.85 -2.76 14.84
N GLY A 171 14.95 -1.80 15.07
CA GLY A 171 14.63 -0.80 14.07
C GLY A 171 15.77 0.19 13.79
N LYS A 172 16.65 0.47 14.76
CA LYS A 172 17.92 1.18 14.51
C LYS A 172 18.83 0.41 13.55
N ALA A 173 18.93 -0.91 13.68
CA ALA A 173 19.65 -1.74 12.72
C ALA A 173 18.97 -1.72 11.34
N ILE A 174 17.64 -1.81 11.27
CA ILE A 174 16.88 -1.70 10.00
C ILE A 174 17.14 -0.35 9.32
N LEU A 175 17.03 0.78 10.03
CA LEU A 175 17.33 2.11 9.47
C LEU A 175 18.79 2.21 8.98
N THR A 176 19.73 1.56 9.66
CA THR A 176 21.14 1.50 9.26
C THR A 176 21.32 0.69 7.96
N VAL A 177 20.61 -0.44 7.81
CA VAL A 177 20.56 -1.26 6.59
C VAL A 177 19.93 -0.48 5.42
N LEU A 178 18.76 0.14 5.64
CA LEU A 178 18.06 0.94 4.62
C LEU A 178 18.88 2.16 4.15
N ARG A 179 19.65 2.77 5.05
CA ARG A 179 20.58 3.87 4.73
C ARG A 179 21.78 3.38 3.91
N HIS A 180 22.32 2.20 4.21
CA HIS A 180 23.44 1.61 3.48
C HIS A 180 23.04 1.19 2.06
N LEU A 181 21.85 0.60 1.90
CA LEU A 181 21.26 0.23 0.62
C LEU A 181 20.61 1.41 -0.14
N GLY A 182 20.96 2.65 0.22
CA GLY A 182 20.55 3.89 -0.48
C GLY A 182 19.07 4.23 -0.44
N ARG A 183 18.22 3.44 0.23
CA ARG A 183 16.75 3.54 0.21
C ARG A 183 16.25 4.76 1.00
N ILE A 184 16.95 5.13 2.07
CA ILE A 184 16.64 6.30 2.89
C ILE A 184 17.88 7.17 3.16
N HIS A 185 17.65 8.47 3.32
CA HIS A 185 18.65 9.45 3.76
C HIS A 185 18.17 10.17 5.01
N GLU A 186 19.03 10.31 6.03
CA GLU A 186 18.73 11.09 7.25
C GLU A 186 19.19 12.54 7.07
N THR A 187 18.35 13.50 7.47
CA THR A 187 18.74 14.91 7.63
C THR A 187 18.11 15.49 8.91
N ARG A 188 18.61 16.65 9.36
CA ARG A 188 18.04 17.42 10.48
C ARG A 188 17.57 18.77 9.98
N ILE A 189 16.30 19.11 10.23
CA ILE A 189 15.66 20.36 9.81
C ILE A 189 15.10 21.01 11.08
N GLY A 190 15.82 22.01 11.59
CA GLY A 190 15.59 22.56 12.93
C GLY A 190 15.75 21.46 13.99
N HIS A 191 14.73 21.29 14.83
CA HIS A 191 14.67 20.23 15.84
C HIS A 191 14.21 18.87 15.28
N HIS A 192 13.64 18.84 14.07
CA HIS A 192 13.10 17.63 13.46
C HIS A 192 14.19 16.78 12.80
N ARG A 193 14.16 15.49 13.07
CA ARG A 193 14.96 14.47 12.39
C ARG A 193 14.10 13.84 11.30
N VAL A 194 14.55 13.96 10.05
CA VAL A 194 13.76 13.70 8.85
C VAL A 194 14.42 12.62 8.02
N PHE A 195 13.66 11.60 7.65
CA PHE A 195 14.09 10.50 6.80
C PHE A 195 13.45 10.65 5.41
N ILE A 196 14.29 10.74 4.39
CA ILE A 196 13.92 10.99 3.00
C ILE A 196 14.01 9.68 2.21
N LEU A 197 12.97 9.31 1.47
CA LEU A 197 13.01 8.16 0.57
C LEU A 197 13.73 8.56 -0.73
N SER A 198 14.79 7.84 -1.08
CA SER A 198 15.60 8.08 -2.28
C SER A 198 15.73 6.81 -3.11
N LYS A 199 15.44 6.89 -4.42
CA LYS A 199 15.84 5.83 -5.33
C LYS A 199 17.36 5.91 -5.44
N GLN A 200 18.04 4.79 -5.23
CA GLN A 200 19.44 4.66 -5.61
C GLN A 200 19.55 4.89 -7.14
N ALA A 201 20.55 5.68 -7.53
CA ALA A 201 20.86 5.98 -8.93
C ALA A 201 21.71 4.85 -9.53
#